data_AF-A0A438BH61-F1
#
_entry.id   AF-A0A438BH61-F1
#
_cell.length_a   1.000
_cell.length_b   1.000
_cell.length_c   1.000
_cell.angle_alpha   90.00
_cell.angle_beta   90.00
_cell.angle_gamma   90.00
#
_symmetry.space_group_name_H-M   'P 1'
#
loop_
_entity.id
_entity.type
_entity.pdbx_description
1 polymer ?
#
loop_
_entity_poly.entity_id
_entity_poly.type
_entity_poly.pdbx_seq_one_letter_code
_entity_poly.pdbx_strand_id
1 'polypeptide(L)'
;MGTDRRRRTTAVPLRARDIDRADARALLDAAYETGQLSPDEHGARVESATAAATLDELDRLVGDLQLTDEVVGRTRFTPLPPDPQPAPTTSTASTPAAATPPQPAPRRRAAVLAGAALVGGLLFVTLVGKTPDSGTNWASPETSDRNALFTVAGFGQMLDDMEREFGDLAVDHITIYPDRAEIERPISGKPGQDQSYSYRITAGTGELTDQGTTSRSSDATPDDLAELRQNLPRVIGLFSGADRTLRVENPTSAHMIVGASGPIVEMNLTNDEQGTRGYLSVGFDGVIRRIHRSDQ
;
A
#
# COMPACT_ATOMS: atom_id res chain seq x y z
N MET A 1 -5.30 -34.00 -45.63
CA MET A 1 -6.01 -34.58 -44.47
C MET A 1 -5.04 -34.57 -43.30
N GLY A 2 -4.86 -33.40 -42.68
CA GLY A 2 -3.87 -33.16 -41.63
C GLY A 2 -4.59 -32.79 -40.34
N THR A 3 -4.46 -33.64 -39.33
CA THR A 3 -5.05 -33.50 -38.01
C THR A 3 -4.38 -32.37 -37.24
N ASP A 4 -5.11 -31.29 -36.97
CA ASP A 4 -4.67 -30.24 -36.05
C ASP A 4 -4.90 -30.71 -34.60
N ARG A 5 -3.89 -31.40 -34.04
CA ARG A 5 -3.82 -31.65 -32.60
C ARG A 5 -3.45 -30.33 -31.92
N ARG A 6 -4.47 -29.53 -31.57
CA ARG A 6 -4.30 -28.47 -30.56
C ARG A 6 -3.76 -29.12 -29.29
N ARG A 7 -2.50 -28.83 -28.96
CA ARG A 7 -1.94 -29.09 -27.63
C ARG A 7 -2.76 -28.28 -26.65
N ARG A 8 -3.66 -28.93 -25.90
CA ARG A 8 -4.13 -28.39 -24.62
C ARG A 8 -2.95 -28.48 -23.68
N THR A 9 -2.30 -27.35 -23.44
CA THR A 9 -1.39 -27.20 -22.31
C THR A 9 -2.25 -27.34 -21.06
N THR A 10 -2.20 -28.50 -20.41
CA THR A 10 -2.68 -28.66 -19.04
C THR A 10 -1.80 -27.79 -18.15
N ALA A 11 -2.29 -26.60 -17.81
CA ALA A 11 -1.72 -25.78 -16.75
C ALA A 11 -1.85 -26.56 -15.44
N VAL A 12 -0.74 -26.74 -14.73
CA VAL A 12 -0.76 -27.35 -13.39
C VAL A 12 -1.36 -26.30 -12.45
N PRO A 13 -2.47 -26.59 -11.75
CA PRO A 13 -3.09 -25.62 -10.87
C PRO A 13 -2.16 -25.31 -9.69
N LEU A 14 -1.72 -24.05 -9.58
CA LEU A 14 -0.93 -23.56 -8.46
C LEU A 14 -1.81 -23.51 -7.20
N ARG A 15 -1.28 -24.03 -6.09
CA ARG A 15 -1.99 -24.10 -4.81
C ARG A 15 -2.06 -22.71 -4.17
N ALA A 16 -3.23 -22.32 -3.69
CA ALA A 16 -3.42 -21.07 -2.96
C ALA A 16 -2.89 -21.19 -1.52
N ARG A 17 -2.11 -20.20 -1.09
CA ARG A 17 -1.65 -20.00 0.29
C ARG A 17 -2.68 -19.18 1.06
N ASP A 18 -2.52 -19.11 2.38
CA ASP A 18 -3.40 -18.33 3.24
C ASP A 18 -3.39 -16.83 2.89
N ILE A 19 -2.24 -16.31 2.49
CA ILE A 19 -2.10 -14.92 2.02
C ILE A 19 -2.88 -14.68 0.73
N ASP A 20 -2.83 -15.59 -0.23
CA ASP A 20 -3.56 -15.46 -1.50
C ASP A 20 -5.08 -15.46 -1.24
N ARG A 21 -5.53 -16.30 -0.27
CA ARG A 21 -6.93 -16.27 0.19
C ARG A 21 -7.29 -14.99 0.93
N ALA A 22 -6.35 -14.38 1.66
CA ALA A 22 -6.59 -13.11 2.34
C ALA A 22 -6.72 -11.95 1.34
N ASP A 23 -5.86 -11.90 0.33
CA ASP A 23 -5.89 -10.88 -0.73
C ASP A 23 -7.17 -10.96 -1.56
N ALA A 24 -7.58 -12.18 -1.94
CA ALA A 24 -8.85 -12.37 -2.65
C ALA A 24 -10.05 -11.89 -1.83
N ARG A 25 -10.07 -12.12 -0.52
CA ARG A 25 -11.13 -11.61 0.36
C ARG A 25 -11.11 -10.08 0.45
N ALA A 26 -9.93 -9.47 0.53
CA ALA A 26 -9.82 -8.01 0.51
C ALA A 26 -10.36 -7.38 -0.79
N LEU A 27 -10.18 -8.04 -1.93
CA LEU A 27 -10.76 -7.60 -3.21
C LEU A 27 -12.28 -7.79 -3.26
N LEU A 28 -12.80 -8.90 -2.72
CA LEU A 28 -14.23 -9.15 -2.62
C LEU A 28 -14.91 -8.15 -1.67
N ASP A 29 -14.28 -7.83 -0.55
CA ASP A 29 -14.73 -6.81 0.40
C ASP A 29 -14.79 -5.44 -0.31
N ALA A 30 -13.74 -5.06 -1.05
CA ALA A 30 -13.74 -3.81 -1.82
C ALA A 30 -14.82 -3.76 -2.92
N ALA A 31 -15.11 -4.88 -3.59
CA ALA A 31 -16.18 -4.95 -4.59
C ALA A 31 -17.58 -4.91 -3.97
N TYR A 32 -17.77 -5.46 -2.77
CA TYR A 32 -19.01 -5.30 -2.01
C TYR A 32 -19.21 -3.85 -1.57
N GLU A 33 -18.17 -3.21 -1.04
CA GLU A 33 -18.19 -1.81 -0.60
C GLU A 33 -18.49 -0.83 -1.76
N THR A 34 -18.01 -1.13 -2.97
CA THR A 34 -18.30 -0.34 -4.17
C THR A 34 -19.66 -0.65 -4.81
N GLY A 35 -20.44 -1.55 -4.20
CA GLY A 35 -21.78 -1.94 -4.65
C GLY A 35 -21.78 -2.84 -5.89
N GLN A 36 -20.63 -3.39 -6.25
CA GLN A 36 -20.49 -4.30 -7.37
C GLN A 36 -20.94 -5.74 -7.03
N LEU A 37 -20.83 -6.13 -5.76
CA LEU A 37 -21.39 -7.38 -5.25
C LEU A 37 -22.58 -7.08 -4.33
N SER A 38 -23.65 -7.87 -4.44
CA SER A 38 -24.71 -7.88 -3.43
C SER A 38 -24.26 -8.60 -2.15
N PRO A 39 -24.93 -8.41 -1.00
CA PRO A 39 -24.56 -9.06 0.26
C PRO A 39 -24.49 -10.60 0.16
N ASP A 40 -25.44 -11.21 -0.55
CA ASP A 40 -25.50 -12.66 -0.73
C ASP A 40 -24.36 -13.18 -1.62
N GLU A 41 -24.00 -12.43 -2.68
CA GLU A 41 -22.88 -12.77 -3.56
C GLU A 41 -21.53 -12.58 -2.86
N HIS A 42 -21.38 -11.51 -2.07
CA HIS A 42 -20.20 -11.27 -1.25
C HIS A 42 -19.98 -12.42 -0.26
N GLY A 43 -21.00 -12.80 0.52
CA GLY A 43 -20.92 -13.92 1.46
C GLY A 43 -20.52 -15.23 0.78
N ALA A 44 -21.17 -15.59 -0.33
CA ALA A 44 -20.87 -16.81 -1.07
C ALA A 44 -19.45 -16.82 -1.65
N ARG A 45 -18.95 -15.67 -2.12
CA ARG A 45 -17.59 -15.56 -2.66
C ARG A 45 -16.53 -15.54 -1.57
N VAL A 46 -16.78 -14.95 -0.40
CA VAL A 46 -15.85 -14.98 0.74
C VAL A 46 -15.71 -16.40 1.32
N GLU A 47 -16.81 -17.15 1.40
CA GLU A 47 -16.77 -18.57 1.77
C GLU A 47 -15.99 -19.39 0.73
N SER A 48 -16.24 -19.14 -0.56
CA SER A 48 -15.52 -19.80 -1.66
C SER A 48 -14.02 -19.46 -1.66
N ALA A 49 -13.65 -18.21 -1.41
CA ALA A 49 -12.26 -17.77 -1.28
C ALA A 49 -11.58 -18.39 -0.05
N THR A 50 -12.33 -18.65 1.02
CA THR A 50 -11.84 -19.35 2.21
C THR A 50 -11.52 -20.81 1.96
N ALA A 51 -12.36 -21.48 1.18
CA ALA A 51 -12.21 -22.89 0.85
C ALA A 51 -11.27 -23.15 -0.35
N ALA A 52 -10.93 -22.11 -1.13
CA ALA A 52 -10.15 -22.25 -2.35
C ALA A 52 -8.79 -22.90 -2.07
N ALA A 53 -8.50 -23.94 -2.86
CA ALA A 53 -7.26 -24.71 -2.80
C ALA A 53 -6.26 -24.23 -3.87
N THR A 54 -6.72 -23.51 -4.89
CA THR A 54 -5.89 -23.11 -6.03
C THR A 54 -6.01 -21.63 -6.36
N LEU A 55 -4.95 -21.04 -6.92
CA LEU A 55 -4.94 -19.63 -7.36
C LEU A 55 -5.94 -19.39 -8.51
N ASP A 56 -6.15 -20.40 -9.35
CA ASP A 56 -7.11 -20.36 -10.46
C ASP A 56 -8.57 -20.38 -9.96
N GLU A 57 -8.84 -20.93 -8.77
CA GLU A 57 -10.14 -20.76 -8.09
C GLU A 57 -10.31 -19.35 -7.56
N LEU A 58 -9.28 -18.76 -6.95
CA LEU A 58 -9.31 -17.39 -6.46
C LEU A 58 -9.45 -16.37 -7.59
N ASP A 59 -8.72 -16.55 -8.70
CA ASP A 59 -8.77 -15.68 -9.88
C ASP A 59 -10.16 -15.62 -10.50
N ARG A 60 -10.87 -16.75 -10.56
CA ARG A 60 -12.28 -16.77 -11.03
C ARG A 60 -13.24 -16.01 -10.13
N LEU A 61 -12.96 -15.91 -8.83
CA LEU A 61 -13.82 -15.21 -7.87
C LEU A 61 -13.68 -13.69 -7.96
N VAL A 62 -12.53 -13.20 -8.44
CA VAL A 62 -12.21 -11.76 -8.50
C VAL A 62 -12.10 -11.21 -9.92
N GLY A 63 -11.97 -12.07 -10.94
CA GLY A 63 -11.65 -11.67 -12.31
C GLY A 63 -12.78 -10.95 -13.07
N ASP A 64 -14.01 -11.00 -12.57
CA ASP A 64 -15.15 -10.24 -13.11
C ASP A 64 -15.40 -8.90 -12.39
N LEU A 65 -14.60 -8.60 -11.36
CA LEU A 65 -14.69 -7.35 -10.61
C LEU A 65 -14.12 -6.19 -11.43
N GLN A 66 -14.84 -5.09 -11.48
CA GLN A 66 -14.54 -3.88 -12.24
C GLN A 66 -13.77 -2.93 -11.33
N LEU A 67 -12.51 -3.29 -11.08
CA LEU A 67 -11.58 -2.43 -10.39
C LEU A 67 -11.01 -1.44 -11.43
N THR A 68 -11.54 -0.21 -11.47
CA THR A 68 -11.07 0.86 -12.39
C THR A 68 -9.56 1.11 -12.22
N ASP A 69 -8.91 1.65 -13.26
CA ASP A 69 -7.45 1.87 -13.36
C ASP A 69 -6.76 2.58 -12.16
N GLU A 70 -7.50 3.15 -11.21
CA GLU A 70 -7.07 3.56 -9.86
C GLU A 70 -6.61 2.39 -8.95
N VAL A 71 -6.90 1.14 -9.31
CA VAL A 71 -6.46 -0.10 -8.64
C VAL A 71 -5.57 -0.97 -9.55
N VAL A 72 -5.56 -0.73 -10.88
CA VAL A 72 -4.77 -1.50 -11.86
C VAL A 72 -3.26 -1.15 -11.83
N GLY A 73 -2.87 -0.10 -11.11
CA GLY A 73 -1.46 0.16 -10.80
C GLY A 73 -0.76 -0.94 -9.98
N ARG A 74 -1.51 -1.93 -9.48
CA ARG A 74 -1.01 -3.06 -8.66
C ARG A 74 -0.96 -4.41 -9.37
N THR A 75 -1.27 -4.50 -10.66
CA THR A 75 -1.20 -5.78 -11.39
C THR A 75 -0.61 -5.59 -12.77
N ARG A 76 0.63 -6.08 -12.98
CA ARG A 76 1.05 -6.49 -14.33
C ARG A 76 0.32 -7.77 -14.70
N PHE A 77 -0.95 -7.64 -15.05
CA PHE A 77 -1.58 -8.45 -16.09
C PHE A 77 -1.90 -7.49 -17.22
N THR A 78 -0.95 -7.33 -18.14
CA THR A 78 -1.25 -6.68 -19.42
C THR A 78 -2.16 -7.64 -20.18
N PRO A 79 -3.41 -7.29 -20.51
CA PRO A 79 -4.12 -8.00 -21.55
C PRO A 79 -3.29 -7.87 -22.83
N LEU A 80 -3.05 -8.96 -23.55
CA LEU A 80 -2.39 -8.90 -24.85
C LEU A 80 -3.12 -7.86 -25.71
N PRO A 81 -2.42 -6.87 -26.31
CA PRO A 81 -3.08 -5.94 -27.22
C PRO A 81 -3.78 -6.75 -28.32
N PRO A 82 -5.02 -6.40 -28.70
CA PRO A 82 -5.64 -7.01 -29.87
C PRO A 82 -4.72 -6.77 -31.07
N ASP A 83 -4.50 -7.82 -31.86
CA ASP A 83 -3.71 -7.75 -33.10
C ASP A 83 -4.06 -6.49 -33.89
N PRO A 84 -3.07 -5.78 -34.47
CA PRO A 84 -3.35 -4.61 -35.30
C PRO A 84 -4.15 -5.04 -36.52
N GLN A 85 -5.47 -4.81 -36.47
CA GLN A 85 -6.30 -4.87 -37.67
C GLN A 85 -5.81 -3.78 -38.64
N PRO A 86 -5.55 -4.12 -39.92
CA PRO A 86 -5.14 -3.14 -40.91
C PRO A 86 -6.25 -2.11 -41.14
N ALA A 87 -5.86 -0.83 -41.10
CA ALA A 87 -6.74 0.30 -41.32
C ALA A 87 -7.49 0.22 -42.66
N PRO A 88 -8.77 0.59 -42.72
CA PRO A 88 -9.46 0.75 -43.99
C PRO A 88 -8.93 1.97 -44.73
N THR A 89 -8.50 1.74 -45.96
CA THR A 89 -8.16 2.75 -46.95
C THR A 89 -9.39 3.57 -47.33
N THR A 90 -9.31 4.89 -47.19
CA THR A 90 -10.13 5.82 -47.97
C THR A 90 -9.23 6.85 -48.66
N SER A 91 -8.86 6.51 -49.91
CA SER A 91 -8.81 7.49 -51.00
C SER A 91 -10.23 8.10 -51.11
N THR A 92 -10.51 9.36 -51.42
CA THR A 92 -9.93 10.39 -52.31
C THR A 92 -10.65 11.69 -51.86
N ALA A 93 -10.07 12.88 -51.87
CA ALA A 93 -10.21 13.81 -52.99
C ALA A 93 -9.47 15.11 -52.71
N SER A 94 -8.67 15.51 -53.69
CA SER A 94 -8.01 16.80 -53.83
C SER A 94 -9.00 17.90 -54.20
N THR A 95 -8.74 19.15 -53.78
CA THR A 95 -8.70 20.36 -54.64
C THR A 95 -8.15 21.55 -53.83
N PRO A 96 -7.34 22.46 -54.42
CA PRO A 96 -6.55 23.48 -53.71
C PRO A 96 -7.08 24.92 -53.89
N ALA A 97 -6.30 25.89 -53.37
CA ALA A 97 -6.31 27.36 -53.55
C ALA A 97 -7.01 28.14 -52.42
N ALA A 98 -6.52 29.28 -51.91
CA ALA A 98 -5.50 30.21 -52.39
C ALA A 98 -4.84 31.02 -51.24
N ALA A 99 -3.69 31.59 -51.57
CA ALA A 99 -2.75 32.47 -50.85
C ALA A 99 -3.30 33.66 -50.02
N THR A 100 -2.60 34.03 -48.93
CA THR A 100 -1.79 35.28 -48.77
C THR A 100 -1.44 35.58 -47.27
N PRO A 101 -0.17 35.84 -46.89
CA PRO A 101 0.26 36.50 -45.61
C PRO A 101 0.69 37.98 -45.86
N PRO A 102 1.25 38.82 -44.94
CA PRO A 102 1.55 38.72 -43.49
C PRO A 102 1.20 39.99 -42.62
N GLN A 103 1.64 40.02 -41.34
CA GLN A 103 1.97 41.18 -40.45
C GLN A 103 0.93 41.67 -39.38
N PRO A 104 1.30 42.50 -38.36
CA PRO A 104 1.79 42.07 -37.04
C PRO A 104 1.04 42.69 -35.82
N ALA A 105 1.27 42.10 -34.63
CA ALA A 105 1.17 42.59 -33.23
C ALA A 105 0.39 43.89 -32.86
N PRO A 106 -0.30 43.96 -31.68
CA PRO A 106 0.43 44.12 -30.42
C PRO A 106 -0.12 43.35 -29.22
N ARG A 107 0.82 43.05 -28.30
CA ARG A 107 0.62 42.56 -26.93
C ARG A 107 -0.45 43.39 -26.20
N ARG A 108 -1.48 42.74 -25.68
CA ARG A 108 -2.29 43.28 -24.58
C ARG A 108 -2.06 42.41 -23.34
N ARG A 109 -1.26 42.95 -22.42
CA ARG A 109 -1.23 42.49 -21.03
C ARG A 109 -2.61 42.76 -20.44
N ALA A 110 -3.37 41.72 -20.17
CA ALA A 110 -4.53 41.81 -19.29
C ALA A 110 -4.12 41.20 -17.95
N ALA A 111 -3.73 42.07 -17.02
CA ALA A 111 -3.75 41.73 -15.60
C ALA A 111 -5.22 41.64 -15.20
N VAL A 112 -5.68 40.44 -14.83
CA VAL A 112 -6.95 40.27 -14.11
C VAL A 112 -6.58 40.05 -12.64
N LEU A 113 -6.56 41.16 -11.90
CA LEU A 113 -6.67 41.17 -10.45
C LEU A 113 -8.15 41.27 -10.09
N ALA A 114 -8.72 40.17 -9.63
CA ALA A 114 -9.90 40.05 -8.76
C ALA A 114 -10.04 38.53 -8.49
N GLY A 115 -9.85 37.99 -7.30
CA GLY A 115 -10.36 38.47 -6.02
C GLY A 115 -11.61 37.68 -5.69
N ALA A 116 -11.46 36.45 -5.20
CA ALA A 116 -12.53 35.71 -4.53
C ALA A 116 -11.95 34.63 -3.59
N ALA A 117 -12.01 34.98 -2.30
CA ALA A 117 -12.28 34.14 -1.13
C ALA A 117 -11.34 32.96 -0.79
N LEU A 118 -10.54 33.23 0.25
CA LEU A 118 -9.89 32.31 1.17
C LEU A 118 -10.89 31.39 1.89
N VAL A 119 -10.75 30.07 1.74
CA VAL A 119 -11.15 29.03 2.71
C VAL A 119 -10.28 27.79 2.45
N GLY A 120 -9.51 27.21 3.35
CA GLY A 120 -8.90 27.67 4.58
C GLY A 120 -7.58 26.90 4.71
N GLY A 121 -6.51 27.60 5.09
CA GLY A 121 -5.25 26.96 5.44
C GLY A 121 -5.45 26.08 6.66
N LEU A 122 -5.04 24.81 6.58
CA LEU A 122 -4.93 23.99 7.78
C LEU A 122 -3.72 24.51 8.57
N LEU A 123 -4.04 25.29 9.61
CA LEU A 123 -3.10 25.80 10.60
C LEU A 123 -2.25 24.65 11.15
N PHE A 124 -0.94 24.84 11.08
CA PHE A 124 0.00 24.18 11.99
C PHE A 124 -0.16 24.85 13.36
N VAL A 125 -0.97 24.27 14.24
CA VAL A 125 -1.06 24.71 15.63
C VAL A 125 0.01 23.98 16.43
N THR A 126 1.07 24.69 16.81
CA THR A 126 1.91 24.29 17.95
C THR A 126 1.13 24.58 19.23
N LEU A 127 0.43 23.58 19.78
CA LEU A 127 -0.17 23.67 21.11
C LEU A 127 0.67 22.87 22.11
N VAL A 128 1.52 23.58 22.86
CA VAL A 128 1.83 23.19 24.23
C VAL A 128 0.59 23.56 25.04
N GLY A 129 -0.29 22.58 25.27
CA GLY A 129 -1.55 22.75 25.99
C GLY A 129 -1.97 21.43 26.61
N LYS A 130 -2.04 21.38 27.93
CA LYS A 130 -2.40 20.23 28.75
C LYS A 130 -3.93 20.08 28.78
N THR A 131 -4.45 19.03 28.15
CA THR A 131 -5.80 18.46 28.38
C THR A 131 -5.65 16.96 28.63
N PRO A 132 -6.35 16.37 29.61
CA PRO A 132 -6.44 14.92 29.74
C PRO A 132 -7.62 14.44 28.89
N ASP A 133 -7.34 13.82 27.73
CA ASP A 133 -8.34 13.06 26.97
C ASP A 133 -7.78 11.67 26.67
N SER A 134 -8.54 10.65 27.05
CA SER A 134 -8.16 9.24 27.21
C SER A 134 -7.88 8.46 25.91
N GLY A 135 -7.12 9.01 24.97
CA GLY A 135 -6.57 8.25 23.84
C GLY A 135 -5.18 7.70 24.17
N THR A 136 -4.95 6.39 23.98
CA THR A 136 -3.60 5.82 24.02
C THR A 136 -2.74 6.52 22.97
N ASN A 137 -1.84 7.42 23.40
CA ASN A 137 -0.91 8.06 22.48
C ASN A 137 0.24 7.09 22.18
N TRP A 138 0.10 6.34 21.10
CA TRP A 138 1.06 5.31 20.68
C TRP A 138 2.45 5.85 20.36
N ALA A 139 2.58 7.15 20.10
CA ALA A 139 3.83 7.83 19.79
C ALA A 139 4.23 8.89 20.84
N SER A 140 3.58 8.89 22.02
CA SER A 140 3.88 9.85 23.09
C SER A 140 5.35 9.77 23.49
N PRO A 141 6.02 10.91 23.74
CA PRO A 141 7.43 10.95 24.15
C PRO A 141 7.68 10.48 25.61
N GLU A 142 6.67 9.98 26.33
CA GLU A 142 6.89 9.34 27.63
C GLU A 142 7.32 7.88 27.42
N THR A 143 8.63 7.72 27.58
CA THR A 143 9.49 6.54 27.52
C THR A 143 8.92 5.28 28.19
N SER A 144 7.98 4.61 27.55
CA SER A 144 7.87 3.16 27.72
C SER A 144 8.58 2.52 26.54
N ASP A 145 9.61 1.71 26.82
CA ASP A 145 10.30 0.89 25.81
C ASP A 145 9.29 0.18 24.88
N ARG A 146 8.12 -0.18 25.44
CA ARG A 146 6.99 -0.81 24.76
C ARG A 146 6.43 -0.04 23.55
N ASN A 147 6.62 1.26 23.39
CA ASN A 147 6.12 2.00 22.22
C ASN A 147 7.24 2.75 21.48
N ALA A 148 8.51 2.48 21.83
CA ALA A 148 9.64 3.25 21.31
C ALA A 148 9.73 3.21 19.78
N LEU A 149 9.35 2.08 19.16
CA LEU A 149 9.35 1.90 17.71
C LEU A 149 8.32 2.75 16.96
N PHE A 150 7.33 3.29 17.65
CA PHE A 150 6.36 4.23 17.08
C PHE A 150 6.77 5.68 17.29
N THR A 151 8.04 5.92 17.61
CA THR A 151 8.62 7.27 17.70
C THR A 151 9.66 7.46 16.60
N VAL A 152 9.93 8.73 16.24
CA VAL A 152 10.98 9.06 15.27
C VAL A 152 12.34 8.56 15.74
N ALA A 153 12.63 8.66 17.04
CA ALA A 153 13.88 8.23 17.61
C ALA A 153 14.04 6.70 17.56
N GLY A 154 13.04 5.93 18.01
CA GLY A 154 13.16 4.47 18.07
C GLY A 154 13.08 3.79 16.70
N PHE A 155 12.20 4.24 15.80
CA PHE A 155 12.22 3.74 14.42
C PHE A 155 13.54 4.17 13.72
N GLY A 156 13.97 5.42 13.89
CA GLY A 156 15.25 5.89 13.36
C GLY A 156 16.43 5.02 13.82
N GLN A 157 16.47 4.69 15.11
CA GLN A 157 17.47 3.79 15.69
C GLN A 157 17.42 2.38 15.07
N MET A 158 16.23 1.82 14.83
CA MET A 158 16.10 0.53 14.15
C MET A 158 16.73 0.57 12.75
N LEU A 159 16.46 1.62 11.97
CA LEU A 159 17.04 1.77 10.63
C LEU A 159 18.57 1.94 10.71
N ASP A 160 19.07 2.71 11.68
CA ASP A 160 20.51 2.88 11.90
C ASP A 160 21.19 1.54 12.27
N ASP A 161 20.53 0.73 13.11
CA ASP A 161 21.03 -0.57 13.53
C ASP A 161 21.00 -1.58 12.39
N MET A 162 19.96 -1.55 11.53
CA MET A 162 19.90 -2.34 10.29
C MET A 162 21.02 -1.96 9.32
N GLU A 163 21.22 -0.68 9.05
CA GLU A 163 22.29 -0.21 8.15
C GLU A 163 23.68 -0.59 8.70
N ARG A 164 23.87 -0.54 10.02
CA ARG A 164 25.12 -0.94 10.67
C ARG A 164 25.37 -2.45 10.60
N GLU A 165 24.36 -3.27 10.84
CA GLU A 165 24.49 -4.74 10.85
C GLU A 165 24.58 -5.32 9.43
N PHE A 166 23.75 -4.81 8.51
CA PHE A 166 23.58 -5.39 7.19
C PHE A 166 24.35 -4.66 6.09
N GLY A 167 24.69 -3.38 6.29
CA GLY A 167 25.31 -2.53 5.28
C GLY A 167 24.34 -1.97 4.24
N ASP A 168 23.04 -2.22 4.39
CA ASP A 168 21.98 -1.70 3.53
C ASP A 168 20.63 -1.62 4.30
N LEU A 169 19.60 -1.10 3.63
CA LEU A 169 18.22 -1.00 4.13
C LEU A 169 17.22 -1.75 3.25
N ALA A 170 17.67 -2.79 2.54
CA ALA A 170 16.81 -3.61 1.69
C ALA A 170 16.04 -4.62 2.54
N VAL A 171 14.71 -4.61 2.44
CA VAL A 171 13.81 -5.54 3.13
C VAL A 171 12.71 -6.00 2.20
N ASP A 172 12.19 -7.21 2.39
CA ASP A 172 10.95 -7.61 1.70
C ASP A 172 9.73 -7.11 2.47
N HIS A 173 9.73 -7.19 3.80
CA HIS A 173 8.78 -6.44 4.62
C HIS A 173 9.23 -6.31 6.08
N ILE A 174 8.63 -5.36 6.80
CA ILE A 174 8.74 -5.24 8.25
C ILE A 174 7.35 -5.12 8.85
N THR A 175 7.05 -5.89 9.89
CA THR A 175 5.88 -5.67 10.75
C THR A 175 6.33 -5.07 12.07
N ILE A 176 5.86 -3.87 12.39
CA ILE A 176 6.22 -3.12 13.59
C ILE A 176 5.04 -3.14 14.55
N TYR A 177 5.20 -3.89 15.63
CA TYR A 177 4.34 -3.87 16.80
C TYR A 177 4.84 -2.80 17.78
N PRO A 178 4.09 -2.49 18.85
CA PRO A 178 4.57 -1.54 19.84
C PRO A 178 5.95 -1.95 20.39
N ASP A 179 6.09 -3.21 20.82
CA ASP A 179 7.24 -3.69 21.61
C ASP A 179 8.37 -4.33 20.80
N ARG A 180 8.15 -4.55 19.50
CA ARG A 180 9.09 -5.21 18.60
C ARG A 180 8.80 -4.93 17.14
N ALA A 181 9.80 -5.12 16.29
CA ALA A 181 9.62 -5.28 14.86
C ALA A 181 10.04 -6.69 14.42
N GLU A 182 9.37 -7.21 13.40
CA GLU A 182 9.70 -8.45 12.71
C GLU A 182 10.11 -8.06 11.30
N ILE A 183 11.34 -8.40 10.91
CA ILE A 183 12.01 -7.93 9.70
C ILE A 183 12.33 -9.16 8.84
N GLU A 184 11.83 -9.19 7.60
CA GLU A 184 12.16 -10.23 6.62
C GLU A 184 13.02 -9.63 5.51
N ARG A 185 14.18 -10.26 5.26
CA ARG A 185 15.16 -9.79 4.26
C ARG A 185 15.52 -10.88 3.27
N PRO A 186 15.80 -10.52 2.00
CA PRO A 186 16.27 -11.47 1.01
C PRO A 186 17.63 -12.06 1.40
N ILE A 187 17.79 -13.38 1.22
CA ILE A 187 19.11 -14.00 1.35
C ILE A 187 19.81 -14.03 -0.01
N SER A 188 20.98 -13.42 -0.09
CA SER A 188 21.82 -13.45 -1.30
C SER A 188 22.11 -14.89 -1.72
N GLY A 189 21.80 -15.22 -2.98
CA GLY A 189 21.96 -16.56 -3.54
C GLY A 189 20.88 -17.57 -3.16
N LYS A 190 19.86 -17.21 -2.37
CA LYS A 190 18.72 -18.07 -2.02
C LYS A 190 17.37 -17.37 -2.28
N PRO A 191 16.95 -17.20 -3.55
CA PRO A 191 15.79 -16.38 -3.90
C PRO A 191 14.43 -16.87 -3.36
N GLY A 192 14.35 -18.10 -2.83
CA GLY A 192 13.15 -18.65 -2.19
C GLY A 192 13.20 -18.65 -0.66
N GLN A 193 14.17 -17.97 -0.05
CA GLN A 193 14.29 -17.83 1.40
C GLN A 193 14.51 -16.39 1.81
N ASP A 194 13.81 -16.00 2.87
CA ASP A 194 14.09 -14.79 3.61
C ASP A 194 14.84 -15.16 4.89
N GLN A 195 15.62 -14.22 5.38
CA GLN A 195 16.19 -14.22 6.71
C GLN A 195 15.29 -13.37 7.59
N SER A 196 14.78 -13.97 8.66
CA SER A 196 13.92 -13.32 9.64
C SER A 196 14.74 -12.80 10.81
N TYR A 197 14.43 -11.58 11.24
CA TYR A 197 15.01 -10.94 12.41
C TYR A 197 13.91 -10.34 13.27
N SER A 198 14.07 -10.41 14.60
CA SER A 198 13.29 -9.59 15.52
C SER A 198 14.13 -8.43 16.00
N TYR A 199 13.55 -7.23 16.06
CA TYR A 199 14.19 -6.06 16.64
C TYR A 199 13.40 -5.55 17.85
N ARG A 200 14.09 -5.23 18.95
CA ARG A 200 13.48 -4.69 20.17
C ARG A 200 14.32 -3.56 20.73
N ILE A 201 13.67 -2.60 21.40
CA ILE A 201 14.36 -1.57 22.17
C ILE A 201 14.12 -1.84 23.65
N THR A 202 15.18 -2.04 24.41
CA THR A 202 15.13 -2.26 25.87
C THR A 202 16.04 -1.26 26.55
N ALA A 203 15.50 -0.46 27.47
CA ALA A 203 16.22 0.63 28.14
C ALA A 203 16.99 1.55 27.16
N GLY A 204 16.35 1.88 26.03
CA GLY A 204 16.94 2.70 24.95
C GLY A 204 18.00 2.00 24.10
N THR A 205 18.29 0.72 24.32
CA THR A 205 19.24 -0.06 23.51
C THR A 205 18.50 -0.94 22.52
N GLY A 206 18.86 -0.83 21.25
CA GLY A 206 18.35 -1.65 20.16
C GLY A 206 19.04 -3.00 20.11
N GLU A 207 18.27 -4.07 19.95
CA GLU A 207 18.78 -5.43 19.79
C GLU A 207 18.11 -6.07 18.58
N LEU A 208 18.93 -6.53 17.64
CA LEU A 208 18.52 -7.28 16.46
C LEU A 208 18.90 -8.75 16.65
N THR A 209 17.92 -9.65 16.55
CA THR A 209 18.09 -11.08 16.83
C THR A 209 17.66 -11.91 15.64
N ASP A 210 18.55 -12.74 15.11
CA ASP A 210 18.27 -13.74 14.06
C ASP A 210 17.22 -14.75 14.53
N GLN A 211 16.14 -14.91 13.76
CA GLN A 211 15.03 -15.85 14.01
C GLN A 211 15.03 -17.05 13.05
N GLY A 212 16.05 -17.17 12.21
CA GLY A 212 16.20 -18.19 11.18
C GLY A 212 15.60 -17.79 9.84
N THR A 213 15.41 -18.78 8.98
CA THR A 213 14.98 -18.56 7.60
C THR A 213 13.50 -18.88 7.40
N THR A 214 12.82 -18.07 6.60
CA THR A 214 11.42 -18.26 6.18
C THR A 214 11.33 -18.49 4.67
N SER A 215 10.14 -18.82 4.16
CA SER A 215 9.94 -18.99 2.71
C SER A 215 9.67 -17.63 2.06
N ARG A 216 10.40 -17.33 0.98
CA ARG A 216 10.27 -16.09 0.21
C ARG A 216 9.55 -16.31 -1.11
N SER A 217 8.71 -15.36 -1.50
CA SER A 217 8.08 -15.39 -2.82
C SER A 217 9.10 -15.16 -3.93
N SER A 218 8.98 -15.87 -5.05
CA SER A 218 9.93 -15.74 -6.16
C SER A 218 9.84 -14.39 -6.91
N ASP A 219 8.74 -13.67 -6.74
CA ASP A 219 8.47 -12.35 -7.30
C ASP A 219 8.66 -11.21 -6.28
N ALA A 220 9.01 -11.52 -5.03
CA ALA A 220 9.29 -10.52 -4.01
C ALA A 220 10.46 -9.63 -4.44
N THR A 221 10.19 -8.33 -4.49
CA THR A 221 11.19 -7.31 -4.78
C THR A 221 11.47 -6.56 -3.49
N PRO A 222 12.71 -6.59 -2.98
CA PRO A 222 13.04 -5.87 -1.77
C PRO A 222 12.87 -4.37 -1.97
N ASP A 223 12.23 -3.72 -1.00
CA ASP A 223 12.14 -2.28 -0.94
C ASP A 223 13.36 -1.69 -0.20
N ASP A 224 13.85 -0.55 -0.69
CA ASP A 224 14.88 0.23 -0.02
C ASP A 224 14.24 1.25 0.93
N LEU A 225 14.51 1.12 2.23
CA LEU A 225 13.93 2.01 3.25
C LEU A 225 14.62 3.38 3.32
N ALA A 226 15.61 3.68 2.48
CA ALA A 226 16.30 4.97 2.48
C ALA A 226 15.35 6.17 2.23
N GLU A 227 14.34 6.01 1.37
CA GLU A 227 13.33 7.06 1.15
C GLU A 227 12.39 7.19 2.35
N LEU A 228 11.98 6.07 2.96
CA LEU A 228 11.18 6.06 4.18
C LEU A 228 11.89 6.81 5.31
N ARG A 229 13.20 6.58 5.47
CA ARG A 229 14.02 7.26 6.49
C ARG A 229 13.94 8.78 6.40
N GLN A 230 13.93 9.33 5.18
CA GLN A 230 13.82 10.78 4.97
C GLN A 230 12.45 11.35 5.37
N ASN A 231 11.40 10.53 5.24
CA ASN A 231 10.02 10.91 5.54
C ASN A 231 9.51 10.39 6.89
N LEU A 232 10.39 9.78 7.70
CA LEU A 232 10.03 9.15 8.96
C LEU A 232 9.27 10.07 9.92
N PRO A 233 9.64 11.36 10.13
CA PRO A 233 8.86 12.26 10.98
C PRO A 233 7.40 12.44 10.53
N ARG A 234 7.15 12.40 9.21
CA ARG A 234 5.82 12.52 8.63
C ARG A 234 5.02 11.24 8.84
N VAL A 235 5.63 10.08 8.62
CA VAL A 235 4.99 8.76 8.86
C VAL A 235 4.60 8.61 10.32
N ILE A 236 5.51 8.90 11.26
CA ILE A 236 5.23 8.84 12.70
C ILE A 236 4.15 9.86 13.10
N GLY A 237 4.19 11.07 12.53
CA GLY A 237 3.17 12.09 12.77
C GLY A 237 1.77 11.64 12.33
N LEU A 238 1.66 10.95 11.19
CA LEU A 238 0.40 10.36 10.72
C LEU A 238 -0.08 9.25 11.67
N PHE A 239 0.81 8.35 12.08
CA PHE A 239 0.47 7.27 13.01
C PHE A 239 -0.02 7.80 14.37
N SER A 240 0.62 8.84 14.89
CA SER A 240 0.26 9.52 16.16
C SER A 240 -1.17 10.10 16.18
N GLY A 241 -1.73 10.41 15.01
CA GLY A 241 -3.09 10.92 14.84
C GLY A 241 -4.03 9.96 14.10
N ALA A 242 -3.62 8.71 13.94
CA ALA A 242 -4.37 7.72 13.18
C ALA A 242 -5.69 7.36 13.86
N ASP A 243 -5.74 7.31 15.19
CA ASP A 243 -6.96 7.08 15.99
C ASP A 243 -8.11 8.01 15.57
N ARG A 244 -7.83 9.31 15.49
CA ARG A 244 -8.80 10.35 15.10
C ARG A 244 -9.13 10.31 13.61
N THR A 245 -8.12 10.07 12.78
CA THR A 245 -8.30 10.01 11.31
C THR A 245 -9.17 8.82 10.92
N LEU A 246 -8.88 7.66 11.51
CA LEU A 246 -9.52 6.36 11.25
C LEU A 246 -10.80 6.15 12.06
N ARG A 247 -11.13 7.06 12.99
CA ARG A 247 -12.29 6.96 13.89
C ARG A 247 -12.29 5.69 14.74
N VAL A 248 -11.12 5.15 15.06
CA VAL A 248 -10.98 4.03 15.99
C VAL A 248 -10.79 4.61 17.37
N GLU A 249 -11.87 4.70 18.15
CA GLU A 249 -11.81 5.17 19.53
C GLU A 249 -11.10 4.14 20.42
N ASN A 250 -10.18 4.60 21.27
CA ASN A 250 -9.47 3.76 22.25
C ASN A 250 -8.93 2.44 21.65
N PRO A 251 -8.08 2.50 20.60
CA PRO A 251 -7.55 1.29 19.97
C PRO A 251 -6.89 0.38 21.01
N THR A 252 -7.20 -0.91 20.93
CA THR A 252 -6.59 -1.98 21.75
C THR A 252 -5.33 -2.54 21.09
N SER A 253 -5.22 -2.40 19.78
CA SER A 253 -4.10 -2.85 18.97
C SER A 253 -3.74 -1.80 17.91
N ALA A 254 -2.44 -1.61 17.70
CA ALA A 254 -1.90 -0.77 16.66
C ALA A 254 -0.58 -1.36 16.15
N HIS A 255 -0.42 -1.45 14.83
CA HIS A 255 0.83 -1.90 14.19
C HIS A 255 1.04 -1.21 12.84
N MET A 256 2.27 -1.25 12.36
CA MET A 256 2.63 -0.80 11.01
C MET A 256 3.21 -1.96 10.20
N ILE A 257 2.92 -2.00 8.90
CA ILE A 257 3.52 -2.93 7.95
C ILE A 257 4.24 -2.11 6.89
N VAL A 258 5.51 -2.40 6.64
CA VAL A 258 6.39 -1.68 5.72
C VAL A 258 6.80 -2.63 4.61
N GLY A 259 6.69 -2.22 3.34
CA GLY A 259 7.26 -2.97 2.20
C GLY A 259 6.45 -4.17 1.69
N ALA A 260 5.39 -4.60 2.40
CA ALA A 260 4.62 -5.79 2.00
C ALA A 260 3.91 -5.69 0.63
N SER A 261 3.78 -4.49 0.05
CA SER A 261 3.13 -4.27 -1.25
C SER A 261 3.82 -3.13 -2.03
N GLY A 262 5.16 -3.15 -1.99
CA GLY A 262 6.01 -2.08 -2.50
C GLY A 262 6.26 -0.98 -1.47
N PRO A 263 6.75 0.21 -1.88
CA PRO A 263 7.28 1.25 -1.00
C PRO A 263 6.16 2.02 -0.27
N ILE A 264 5.42 1.31 0.57
CA ILE A 264 4.26 1.75 1.34
C ILE A 264 4.43 1.32 2.79
N VAL A 265 3.99 2.18 3.70
CA VAL A 265 3.72 1.88 5.10
C VAL A 265 2.21 1.83 5.28
N GLU A 266 1.69 0.68 5.70
CA GLU A 266 0.32 0.52 6.16
C GLU A 266 0.27 0.65 7.68
N MET A 267 -0.70 1.38 8.19
CA MET A 267 -0.94 1.63 9.61
C MET A 267 -2.30 1.07 9.97
N ASN A 268 -2.34 0.10 10.88
CA ASN A 268 -3.54 -0.63 11.23
C ASN A 268 -3.89 -0.39 12.69
N LEU A 269 -5.12 0.08 12.95
CA LEU A 269 -5.66 0.28 14.29
C LEU A 269 -6.94 -0.52 14.46
N THR A 270 -7.06 -1.21 15.59
CA THR A 270 -8.25 -1.97 15.96
C THR A 270 -8.62 -1.70 17.40
N ASN A 271 -9.91 -1.63 17.69
CA ASN A 271 -10.47 -1.80 19.01
C ASN A 271 -11.29 -3.10 19.01
N ASP A 272 -10.71 -4.16 19.60
CA ASP A 272 -11.31 -5.49 19.63
C ASP A 272 -12.56 -5.55 20.53
N GLU A 273 -12.64 -4.67 21.54
CA GLU A 273 -13.79 -4.59 22.44
C GLU A 273 -15.02 -4.01 21.73
N GLN A 274 -14.81 -3.07 20.79
CA GLN A 274 -15.87 -2.41 20.03
C GLN A 274 -16.05 -2.98 18.62
N GLY A 275 -15.16 -3.86 18.17
CA GLY A 275 -15.14 -4.39 16.81
C GLY A 275 -14.85 -3.33 15.74
N THR A 276 -14.26 -2.19 16.12
CA THR A 276 -13.92 -1.12 15.18
C THR A 276 -12.49 -1.29 14.67
N ARG A 277 -12.29 -1.06 13.38
CA ARG A 277 -10.98 -1.14 12.74
C ARG A 277 -10.84 -0.05 11.70
N GLY A 278 -9.61 0.36 11.44
CA GLY A 278 -9.31 1.28 10.36
C GLY A 278 -7.87 1.12 9.93
N TYR A 279 -7.58 1.54 8.71
CA TYR A 279 -6.21 1.54 8.20
C TYR A 279 -5.91 2.76 7.33
N LEU A 280 -4.64 3.15 7.36
CA LEU A 280 -4.07 4.23 6.58
C LEU A 280 -2.84 3.70 5.85
N SER A 281 -2.75 3.91 4.54
CA SER A 281 -1.52 3.62 3.80
C SER A 281 -0.86 4.91 3.34
N VAL A 282 0.47 4.96 3.45
CA VAL A 282 1.31 6.09 3.05
C VAL A 282 2.50 5.56 2.24
N GLY A 283 2.87 6.22 1.15
CA GLY A 283 4.10 5.87 0.43
C GLY A 283 5.35 6.21 1.25
N PHE A 284 6.51 5.65 0.88
CA PHE A 284 7.80 6.05 1.45
C PHE A 284 8.12 7.53 1.23
N ASP A 285 7.50 8.14 0.22
CA ASP A 285 7.49 9.58 -0.06
C ASP A 285 6.63 10.41 0.93
N GLY A 286 5.97 9.75 1.89
CA GLY A 286 5.12 10.40 2.89
C GLY A 286 3.75 10.85 2.37
N VAL A 287 3.38 10.46 1.14
CA VAL A 287 2.08 10.79 0.53
C VAL A 287 1.05 9.72 0.92
N ILE A 288 -0.08 10.16 1.48
CA ILE A 288 -1.20 9.27 1.82
C ILE A 288 -1.75 8.66 0.53
N ARG A 289 -1.93 7.34 0.52
CA ARG A 289 -2.47 6.59 -0.61
C ARG A 289 -3.91 6.15 -0.38
N ARG A 290 -4.24 5.69 0.82
CA ARG A 290 -5.59 5.21 1.16
C ARG A 290 -5.89 5.47 2.63
N ILE A 291 -7.15 5.80 2.91
CA ILE A 291 -7.71 5.89 4.26
C ILE A 291 -8.97 5.04 4.28
N HIS A 292 -9.10 4.17 5.27
CA HIS A 292 -10.33 3.43 5.55
C HIS A 292 -10.67 3.61 7.03
N ARG A 293 -11.83 4.20 7.28
CA ARG A 293 -12.28 4.58 8.62
C ARG A 293 -13.23 3.51 9.15
N SER A 294 -13.30 3.39 10.46
CA SER A 294 -14.15 2.41 11.14
C SER A 294 -15.65 2.61 10.94
N ASP A 295 -16.07 3.77 10.44
CA ASP A 295 -17.47 4.17 10.29
C ASP A 295 -17.93 4.30 8.84
N GLN A 296 -17.17 3.71 7.91
CA GLN A 296 -17.48 3.64 6.48
C GLN A 296 -17.86 2.24 6.04
#